data_AF-A0A9D4K4N0-F1
#
_entry.id   AF-A0A9D4K4N0-F1
#
_cell.length_a   1.000
_cell.length_b   1.000
_cell.length_c   1.000
_cell.angle_alpha   90.00
_cell.angle_beta   90.00
_cell.angle_gamma   90.00
#
_symmetry.space_group_name_H-M   'P 1'
#
loop_
_entity.id
_entity.type
_entity.pdbx_description
1 polymer ?
#
loop_
_entity_poly.entity_id
_entity_poly.type
_entity_poly.pdbx_seq_one_letter_code
_entity_poly.pdbx_strand_id
1 'polypeptide(L)'
;MLLGSLLSAAIFGNVSSIMMRVYQGSDEYHEKTQSIKEFINFHHLPKNLASRLQESFQHTWAYTNGIDMNTVLKSFPECLQADICLHLNRNLLNNCPAFQRASAGCLRALSLQFKTTHAPPGDTLIHPGDILTDL
;
A
#
# COMPACT_ATOMS: atom_id res chain seq x y z
N MET A 1 21.03 -32.21 34.88
CA MET A 1 20.84 -32.27 33.40
C MET A 1 19.57 -31.55 32.96
N LEU A 2 18.41 -31.78 33.61
CA LEU A 2 17.11 -31.21 33.20
C LEU A 2 17.04 -29.67 33.18
N LEU A 3 17.57 -28.97 34.19
CA LEU A 3 17.56 -27.50 34.19
C LEU A 3 18.38 -26.90 33.04
N GLY A 4 19.53 -27.49 32.73
CA GLY A 4 20.37 -27.04 31.63
C GLY A 4 19.67 -27.21 30.29
N SER A 5 19.03 -28.36 30.04
CA SER A 5 18.25 -28.58 28.82
C SER A 5 17.04 -27.65 28.71
N LEU A 6 16.36 -27.35 29.83
CA LEU A 6 15.25 -26.39 29.87
C LEU A 6 15.70 -24.97 29.52
N LEU A 7 16.84 -24.53 30.07
CA LEU A 7 17.41 -23.22 29.77
C LEU A 7 17.86 -23.12 28.30
N SER A 8 18.52 -24.16 27.78
CA SER A 8 18.91 -24.22 26.36
C SER A 8 17.70 -24.20 25.42
N ALA A 9 16.63 -24.93 25.75
CA ALA A 9 15.38 -24.92 25.00
C ALA A 9 14.71 -23.54 25.02
N ALA A 10 14.68 -22.87 26.17
CA ALA A 10 14.13 -21.52 26.29
C ALA A 10 14.90 -20.48 25.47
N ILE A 11 16.25 -20.52 25.51
CA ILE A 11 17.09 -19.63 24.71
C ILE A 11 16.88 -19.88 23.22
N PHE A 12 16.89 -21.14 22.78
CA PHE A 12 16.66 -21.48 21.38
C PHE A 12 15.26 -21.08 20.90
N GLY A 13 14.23 -21.30 21.72
CA GLY A 13 12.86 -20.87 21.44
C GLY A 13 12.73 -19.37 21.26
N ASN A 14 13.42 -18.59 22.10
CA ASN A 14 13.47 -17.13 21.96
C ASN A 14 14.19 -16.70 20.69
N VAL A 15 15.35 -17.28 20.37
CA VAL A 15 16.10 -16.97 19.14
C VAL A 15 15.30 -17.35 17.89
N SER A 16 14.67 -18.54 17.88
CA SER A 16 13.82 -18.99 16.78
C SER A 16 12.60 -18.10 16.60
N SER A 17 11.97 -17.65 17.68
CA SER A 17 10.84 -16.71 17.63
C SER A 17 11.28 -15.33 17.09
N ILE A 18 12.44 -14.84 17.50
CA ILE A 18 13.01 -13.58 16.96
C ILE A 18 13.30 -13.76 15.47
N MET A 19 13.93 -14.86 15.07
CA MET A 19 14.24 -15.16 13.67
C MET A 19 12.96 -15.22 12.82
N MET A 20 11.93 -15.92 13.29
CA MET A 20 10.63 -15.96 12.61
C MET A 20 9.99 -14.57 12.48
N ARG A 21 10.07 -13.73 13.52
CA ARG A 21 9.60 -12.33 13.44
C ARG A 21 10.41 -11.48 12.46
N VAL A 22 11.71 -11.72 12.33
CA VAL A 22 12.57 -11.02 11.35
C VAL A 22 12.19 -11.41 9.93
N TYR A 23 11.82 -12.67 9.67
CA TYR A 23 11.36 -13.11 8.35
C TYR A 23 9.93 -12.68 8.02
N GLN A 24 9.03 -12.56 9.02
CA GLN A 24 7.64 -12.13 8.81
C GLN A 24 7.50 -10.77 8.09
N GLY A 25 8.44 -9.84 8.27
CA GLY A 25 8.43 -8.55 7.55
C GLY A 25 8.75 -8.65 6.05
N SER A 26 9.34 -9.76 5.60
CA SER A 26 9.73 -10.04 4.21
C SER A 26 8.84 -11.08 3.51
N ASP A 27 7.98 -11.79 4.26
CA ASP A 27 7.16 -12.88 3.73
C ASP A 27 6.04 -12.36 2.82
N GLU A 28 5.29 -11.33 3.24
CA GLU A 28 4.17 -10.80 2.44
C GLU A 28 4.61 -10.19 1.10
N TYR A 29 5.73 -9.46 1.11
CA TYR A 29 6.30 -8.91 -0.12
C TYR A 29 6.70 -10.04 -1.08
N HIS A 30 7.35 -11.07 -0.55
CA HIS A 30 7.82 -12.20 -1.34
C HIS A 30 6.65 -13.00 -1.91
N GLU A 31 5.64 -13.28 -1.10
CA GLU A 31 4.41 -13.97 -1.49
C GLU A 31 3.70 -13.21 -2.63
N LYS A 32 3.42 -11.91 -2.46
CA LYS A 32 2.77 -11.10 -3.51
C LYS A 32 3.61 -11.03 -4.79
N THR A 33 4.92 -10.89 -4.65
CA THR A 33 5.84 -10.90 -5.80
C THR A 33 5.77 -12.22 -6.56
N GLN A 34 5.70 -13.34 -5.84
CA GLN A 34 5.57 -14.66 -6.44
C GLN A 34 4.22 -14.84 -7.16
N SER A 35 3.12 -14.40 -6.55
CA SER A 35 1.80 -14.42 -7.19
C SER A 35 1.77 -13.59 -8.49
N ILE A 36 2.43 -12.42 -8.51
CA ILE A 36 2.54 -11.60 -9.73
C ILE A 36 3.31 -12.35 -10.83
N LYS A 37 4.40 -13.04 -10.49
CA LYS A 37 5.18 -13.84 -11.46
C LYS A 37 4.35 -14.99 -12.02
N GLU A 38 3.61 -15.69 -11.18
CA GLU A 38 2.72 -16.78 -11.59
C GLU A 38 1.61 -16.25 -12.52
N PHE A 39 1.01 -15.11 -12.19
CA PHE A 39 0.03 -14.45 -13.05
C PHE A 39 0.59 -14.09 -14.43
N ILE A 40 1.79 -13.50 -14.48
CA ILE A 40 2.51 -13.17 -15.72
C ILE A 40 2.72 -14.41 -16.58
N ASN A 41 3.18 -15.50 -15.96
CA ASN A 41 3.49 -16.75 -16.66
C ASN A 41 2.22 -17.44 -17.15
N PHE A 42 1.19 -17.53 -16.30
CA PHE A 42 -0.08 -18.17 -16.64
C PHE A 42 -0.76 -17.50 -17.83
N HIS A 43 -0.79 -16.16 -17.84
CA HIS A 43 -1.40 -15.39 -18.93
C HIS A 43 -0.46 -15.08 -20.09
N HIS A 44 0.79 -15.56 -20.07
CA HIS A 44 1.79 -15.34 -21.11
C HIS A 44 1.97 -13.85 -21.48
N LEU A 45 2.04 -12.99 -20.47
CA LEU A 45 2.13 -11.55 -20.69
C LEU A 45 3.42 -11.17 -21.43
N PRO A 46 3.37 -10.21 -22.38
CA PRO A 46 4.56 -9.77 -23.09
C PRO A 46 5.56 -9.14 -22.11
N LYS A 47 6.87 -9.34 -22.35
CA LYS A 47 7.95 -8.93 -21.43
C LYS A 47 7.87 -7.47 -20.99
N ASN A 48 7.47 -6.57 -21.89
CA ASN A 48 7.34 -5.15 -21.56
C ASN A 48 6.22 -4.90 -20.53
N LEU A 49 5.05 -5.53 -20.69
CA LEU A 49 3.94 -5.41 -19.75
C LEU A 49 4.27 -6.07 -18.41
N ALA A 50 4.93 -7.23 -18.44
CA ALA A 50 5.40 -7.94 -17.25
C ALA A 50 6.38 -7.09 -16.43
N SER A 51 7.34 -6.42 -17.08
CA SER A 51 8.29 -5.51 -16.42
C SER A 51 7.57 -4.35 -15.75
N ARG A 52 6.68 -3.67 -16.49
CA ARG A 52 5.88 -2.55 -15.96
C ARG A 52 5.03 -2.95 -14.76
N LEU A 53 4.42 -4.14 -14.79
CA LEU A 53 3.62 -4.65 -13.69
C LEU A 53 4.47 -4.88 -12.43
N GLN A 54 5.66 -5.48 -12.58
CA GLN A 54 6.57 -5.72 -11.47
C GLN A 54 7.15 -4.41 -10.91
N GLU A 55 7.57 -3.49 -11.78
CA GLU A 55 8.09 -2.17 -11.38
C GLU A 55 7.03 -1.36 -10.64
N SER A 56 5.80 -1.30 -11.15
CA SER A 56 4.69 -0.62 -10.49
C SER A 56 4.41 -1.18 -9.09
N PHE A 57 4.41 -2.50 -8.93
CA PHE A 57 4.26 -3.14 -7.62
C PHE A 57 5.42 -2.79 -6.68
N GLN A 58 6.66 -2.89 -7.13
CA GLN A 58 7.85 -2.57 -6.32
C GLN A 58 7.84 -1.11 -5.85
N HIS A 59 7.52 -0.17 -6.75
CA HIS A 59 7.42 1.24 -6.39
C HIS A 59 6.30 1.51 -5.38
N THR A 60 5.12 0.93 -5.61
CA THR A 60 3.98 1.08 -4.69
C THR A 60 4.31 0.48 -3.33
N TRP A 61 4.93 -0.70 -3.29
CA TRP A 61 5.33 -1.35 -2.05
C TRP A 61 6.40 -0.54 -1.29
N ALA A 62 7.42 -0.03 -1.98
CA ALA A 62 8.45 0.79 -1.36
C ALA A 62 7.89 2.10 -0.75
N TYR A 63 6.86 2.68 -1.38
CA TYR A 63 6.23 3.90 -0.88
C TYR A 63 5.25 3.65 0.27
N THR A 64 4.43 2.61 0.15
CA THR A 64 3.34 2.32 1.12
C THR A 64 3.78 1.36 2.23
N ASN A 65 4.94 0.73 2.12
CA ASN A 65 5.37 -0.42 2.91
C ASN A 65 4.33 -1.55 2.95
N GLY A 66 3.56 -1.70 1.88
CA GLY A 66 2.51 -2.72 1.78
C GLY A 66 1.22 -2.39 2.53
N ILE A 67 1.12 -1.20 3.15
CA ILE A 67 -0.05 -0.77 3.90
C ILE A 67 -1.16 -0.32 2.93
N ASP A 68 -2.27 -1.07 2.91
CA ASP A 68 -3.49 -0.61 2.26
C ASP A 68 -4.24 0.38 3.17
N MET A 69 -4.17 1.66 2.79
CA MET A 69 -4.81 2.76 3.51
C MET A 69 -6.32 2.53 3.70
N ASN A 70 -7.03 1.95 2.72
CA ASN A 70 -8.47 1.73 2.83
C ASN A 70 -8.79 0.71 3.92
N THR A 71 -7.98 -0.34 4.02
CA THR A 71 -8.11 -1.36 5.07
C THR A 71 -7.81 -0.78 6.46
N VAL A 72 -6.78 0.06 6.57
CA VAL A 72 -6.45 0.74 7.84
C VAL A 72 -7.58 1.68 8.27
N LEU A 73 -8.07 2.53 7.38
CA LEU A 73 -9.13 3.50 7.69
C LEU A 73 -10.42 2.84 8.16
N LYS A 74 -10.81 1.69 7.58
CA LYS A 74 -11.98 0.90 8.00
C LYS A 74 -11.94 0.44 9.48
N SER A 75 -10.77 0.42 10.10
CA SER A 75 -10.62 0.06 11.52
C SER A 75 -11.03 1.19 12.48
N PHE A 76 -11.32 2.38 11.97
CA PHE A 76 -11.62 3.57 12.76
C PHE A 76 -13.03 4.11 12.46
N PRO A 77 -13.67 4.86 13.38
CA PRO A 77 -14.95 5.53 13.12
C PRO A 77 -14.85 6.56 11.98
N GLU A 78 -15.94 6.78 11.24
CA GLU A 78 -16.00 7.68 10.08
C GLU A 78 -15.51 9.09 10.38
N CYS A 79 -15.79 9.61 11.58
CA CYS A 79 -15.28 10.92 12.00
C CYS A 79 -13.74 10.93 11.94
N LEU A 80 -13.07 9.94 12.55
CA LEU A 80 -11.61 9.90 12.57
C LEU A 80 -11.03 9.64 11.18
N GLN A 81 -11.69 8.80 10.36
CA GLN A 81 -11.29 8.59 8.97
C GLN A 81 -11.25 9.91 8.20
N ALA A 82 -12.29 10.74 8.35
CA ALA A 82 -12.38 12.01 7.66
C ALA A 82 -11.30 13.01 8.09
N ASP A 83 -10.95 13.04 9.38
CA ASP A 83 -9.85 13.88 9.88
C ASP A 83 -8.49 13.40 9.36
N ILE A 84 -8.28 12.09 9.28
CA ILE A 84 -7.06 11.49 8.69
C ILE A 84 -6.99 11.83 7.20
N CYS A 85 -8.06 11.61 6.43
CA CYS A 85 -8.11 11.91 5.00
C CYS A 85 -7.89 13.39 4.72
N LEU A 86 -8.46 14.28 5.54
CA LEU A 86 -8.23 15.72 5.43
C LEU A 86 -6.74 16.06 5.65
N HIS A 87 -6.10 15.43 6.63
CA HIS A 87 -4.68 15.64 6.91
C HIS A 87 -3.79 15.13 5.78
N LEU A 88 -4.06 13.93 5.25
CA LEU A 88 -3.27 13.32 4.18
C LEU A 88 -3.38 14.14 2.89
N ASN A 89 -4.59 14.63 2.57
CA ASN A 89 -4.85 15.41 1.36
C ASN A 89 -4.59 16.92 1.53
N ARG A 90 -4.10 17.38 2.69
CA ARG A 90 -3.93 18.82 2.98
C ARG A 90 -3.10 19.58 1.95
N ASN A 91 -2.08 18.92 1.38
CA ASN A 91 -1.22 19.55 0.38
C ASN A 91 -1.98 19.82 -0.91
N LEU A 92 -2.84 18.88 -1.34
CA LEU A 92 -3.71 19.07 -2.49
C LEU A 92 -4.76 20.15 -2.21
N LEU A 93 -5.41 20.04 -1.05
CA LEU A 93 -6.51 20.93 -0.67
C LEU A 93 -6.08 22.38 -0.47
N ASN A 94 -4.90 22.63 0.08
CA ASN A 94 -4.41 23.98 0.33
C ASN A 94 -3.78 24.64 -0.90
N ASN A 95 -3.16 23.86 -1.79
CA ASN A 95 -2.42 24.41 -2.93
C ASN A 95 -3.26 24.49 -4.22
N CYS A 96 -4.40 23.80 -4.29
CA CYS A 96 -5.26 23.84 -5.47
C CYS A 96 -6.28 25.00 -5.38
N PRO A 97 -6.30 25.92 -6.37
CA PRO A 97 -7.25 27.04 -6.38
C PRO A 97 -8.72 26.64 -6.33
N ALA A 98 -9.05 25.45 -6.85
CA ALA A 98 -10.42 24.94 -6.87
C ALA A 98 -11.05 24.78 -5.48
N PHE A 99 -10.22 24.56 -4.44
CA PHE A 99 -10.70 24.28 -3.08
C PHE A 99 -10.65 25.50 -2.15
N GLN A 100 -10.13 26.65 -2.59
CA GLN A 100 -9.92 27.83 -1.73
C GLN A 100 -11.18 28.40 -1.08
N ARG A 101 -12.35 28.21 -1.71
CA ARG A 101 -13.65 28.71 -1.22
C ARG A 101 -14.51 27.61 -0.59
N ALA A 102 -14.02 26.38 -0.52
CA ALA A 102 -14.75 25.27 0.07
C ALA A 102 -14.79 25.41 1.59
N SER A 103 -15.94 25.12 2.20
CA SER A 103 -16.07 25.10 3.66
C SER A 103 -15.31 23.92 4.25
N ALA A 104 -14.93 24.00 5.53
CA ALA A 104 -14.25 22.91 6.23
C ALA A 104 -15.03 21.58 6.17
N GLY A 105 -16.37 21.63 6.27
CA GLY A 105 -17.23 20.46 6.12
C GLY A 105 -17.21 19.87 4.71
N CYS A 106 -17.16 20.72 3.68
CA CYS A 106 -17.04 20.30 2.28
C CYS A 106 -15.67 19.65 2.01
N LEU A 107 -14.58 20.27 2.47
CA LEU A 107 -13.22 19.72 2.35
C LEU A 107 -13.11 18.35 3.04
N ARG A 108 -13.73 18.22 4.22
CA ARG A 108 -13.80 16.95 4.95
C ARG A 108 -14.53 15.88 4.14
N ALA A 109 -15.71 16.20 3.59
CA ALA A 109 -16.46 15.27 2.75
C ALA A 109 -15.71 14.89 1.46
N LEU A 110 -15.08 15.85 0.80
CA LEU A 110 -14.27 15.61 -0.40
C LEU A 110 -13.05 14.75 -0.10
N SER A 111 -12.38 14.97 1.03
CA SER A 111 -11.19 14.22 1.41
C SER A 111 -11.44 12.72 1.55
N LEU A 112 -12.66 12.32 1.94
CA LEU A 112 -13.06 10.91 2.02
C LEU A 112 -13.22 10.24 0.65
N GLN A 113 -13.43 11.02 -0.41
CA GLN A 113 -13.65 10.50 -1.77
C GLN A 113 -12.36 10.41 -2.59
N PHE A 114 -11.28 11.06 -2.15
CA PHE A 114 -10.03 11.03 -2.89
C PHE A 114 -9.34 9.66 -2.80
N LYS A 115 -8.90 9.17 -3.96
CA LYS A 115 -8.03 8.01 -4.09
C LYS A 115 -6.67 8.47 -4.58
N THR A 116 -5.62 8.23 -3.79
CA THR A 116 -4.26 8.53 -4.20
C THR A 116 -3.70 7.35 -4.99
N THR A 117 -3.35 7.59 -6.24
CA THR A 117 -2.70 6.59 -7.11
C THR A 117 -1.26 6.98 -7.37
N HIS A 118 -0.35 6.02 -7.25
CA HIS A 118 1.05 6.20 -7.59
C HIS A 118 1.33 5.56 -8.95
N ALA A 119 1.93 6.33 -9.85
CA ALA A 119 2.35 5.83 -11.15
C ALA A 119 3.86 5.98 -11.32
N PRO A 120 4.55 4.95 -11.85
CA PRO A 120 5.97 5.04 -12.12
C PRO A 120 6.26 6.04 -13.28
N PRO A 121 7.49 6.58 -13.36
CA PRO A 121 7.88 7.47 -14.45
C PRO A 121 7.70 6.81 -15.83
N GLY A 122 7.11 7.53 -16.78
CA GLY A 122 6.88 7.02 -18.14
C GLY A 122 5.62 6.17 -18.30
N ASP A 123 4.85 5.98 -17.22
CA ASP A 123 3.54 5.32 -17.30
C ASP A 123 2.47 6.26 -17.84
N THR A 124 1.68 5.77 -18.79
CA THR A 124 0.59 6.54 -19.38
C THR A 124 -0.68 6.29 -18.57
N LEU A 125 -1.13 7.28 -17.81
CA LEU A 125 -2.34 7.20 -16.97
C LEU A 125 -3.64 7.17 -17.77
N ILE A 126 -3.66 7.85 -18.91
CA ILE A 126 -4.84 8.02 -19.75
C ILE A 126 -4.42 7.80 -21.20
N HIS A 127 -5.10 6.87 -21.87
CA HIS A 127 -4.93 6.62 -23.30
C HIS A 127 -6.00 7.36 -24.12
N PRO A 128 -5.68 7.75 -25.37
CA PRO A 128 -6.67 8.31 -26.28
C PRO A 128 -7.83 7.33 -26.48
N GLY A 129 -9.04 7.77 -26.18
CA GLY A 129 -10.26 6.96 -26.28
C GLY A 129 -10.74 6.35 -24.96
N ASP A 130 -9.99 6.53 -23.86
CA ASP A 130 -10.43 6.08 -22.54
C ASP A 130 -11.64 6.90 -22.05
N ILE A 131 -12.63 6.20 -21.48
CA ILE A 131 -13.75 6.84 -20.80
C ILE A 131 -13.31 7.16 -19.37
N LEU A 132 -13.20 8.45 -19.07
CA LEU A 132 -12.87 8.92 -17.71
C LEU A 132 -14.09 8.73 -16.81
N THR A 133 -14.11 7.64 -16.05
CA THR A 133 -15.19 7.30 -15.12
C THR A 133 -14.87 7.68 -13.67
N ASP A 134 -13.59 7.73 -13.32
CA ASP A 134 -13.08 8.16 -12.02
C ASP A 134 -11.98 9.21 -12.25
N LEU A 135 -12.22 10.47 -11.85
CA LEU A 135 -11.23 11.56 -11.77
C LEU A 135 -11.03 11.98 -10.32
#